data_AF-A0A0G4GS33-F1
#
_entry.id   AF-A0A0G4GS33-F1
#
_cell.length_a   1.000
_cell.length_b   1.000
_cell.length_c   1.000
_cell.angle_alpha   90.00
_cell.angle_beta   90.00
_cell.angle_gamma   90.00
#
_symmetry.space_group_name_H-M   'P 1'
#
loop_
_entity.id
_entity.type
_entity.pdbx_description
1 polymer ?
#
loop_
_entity_poly.entity_id
_entity_poly.type
_entity_poly.pdbx_seq_one_letter_code
_entity_poly.pdbx_strand_id
1 'polypeptide(L)'
;MELDYFVSVFQALTGISSLLAGFASAGILLGVPAQNNPFLKLGFVTSTGAALGFNLLVVLIGSLVVMWGPGRALRGEGVESVSFAVEFMEVTSETCLIYFVLGLGCYFASSVFAAWILFKVQSSIFISVFFLVAAFVLIQQVGQLYLELKPPIVISGRIRGNPLRVPVDSTSSGGTYATGSEQR
;
A
#
# COMPACT_ATOMS: atom_id res chain seq x y z
N MET A 1 -12.85 -11.06 5.50
CA MET A 1 -11.81 -11.09 6.55
C MET A 1 -10.42 -10.87 5.97
N GLU A 2 -10.00 -11.55 4.90
CA GLU A 2 -8.68 -11.31 4.28
C GLU A 2 -8.58 -9.95 3.58
N LEU A 3 -9.64 -9.52 2.87
CA LEU A 3 -9.66 -8.23 2.19
C LEU A 3 -9.52 -7.05 3.16
N ASP A 4 -10.24 -7.07 4.29
CA ASP A 4 -10.16 -6.03 5.32
C ASP A 4 -8.76 -5.92 5.95
N TYR A 5 -8.08 -7.05 6.11
CA TYR A 5 -6.70 -7.08 6.60
C TYR A 5 -5.77 -6.31 5.65
N PHE A 6 -5.79 -6.64 4.35
CA PHE A 6 -4.96 -5.94 3.38
C PHE A 6 -5.32 -4.46 3.26
N VAL A 7 -6.62 -4.12 3.29
CA VAL A 7 -7.06 -2.71 3.28
C VAL A 7 -6.50 -1.96 4.49
N SER A 8 -6.52 -2.56 5.68
CA SER A 8 -5.93 -1.96 6.89
C SER A 8 -4.42 -1.75 6.75
N VAL A 9 -3.70 -2.73 6.17
CA VAL A 9 -2.25 -2.62 5.91
C VAL A 9 -1.95 -1.49 4.93
N PHE A 10 -2.69 -1.41 3.82
CA PHE A 10 -2.53 -0.33 2.84
C PHE A 10 -2.81 1.04 3.43
N GLN A 11 -3.84 1.18 4.28
CA GLN A 11 -4.14 2.43 4.97
C GLN A 11 -3.00 2.85 5.90
N ALA A 12 -2.45 1.92 6.69
CA ALA A 12 -1.31 2.19 7.56
C ALA A 12 -0.06 2.62 6.76
N LEU A 13 0.28 1.88 5.69
CA LEU A 13 1.42 2.21 4.82
C LEU A 13 1.25 3.57 4.14
N THR A 14 0.05 3.85 3.64
CA THR A 14 -0.30 5.13 3.01
C THR A 14 -0.17 6.28 4.01
N GLY A 15 -0.63 6.09 5.25
CA GLY A 15 -0.51 7.07 6.32
C GLY A 15 0.94 7.41 6.66
N ILE A 16 1.79 6.39 6.85
CA ILE A 16 3.21 6.59 7.16
C ILE A 16 3.93 7.27 5.98
N SER A 17 3.64 6.84 4.76
CA SER A 17 4.21 7.43 3.54
C SER A 17 3.83 8.91 3.37
N SER A 18 2.58 9.26 3.67
CA SER A 18 2.10 10.65 3.63
C SER A 18 2.82 11.52 4.66
N LEU A 19 3.00 11.02 5.89
CA LEU A 19 3.77 11.71 6.92
C LEU A 19 5.22 11.91 6.49
N LEU A 20 5.86 10.89 5.92
CA LEU A 20 7.25 10.95 5.46
C LEU A 20 7.43 11.94 4.31
N ALA A 21 6.50 11.94 3.35
CA ALA A 21 6.45 12.92 2.27
C ALA A 21 6.27 14.35 2.81
N GLY A 22 5.43 14.53 3.84
CA GLY A 22 5.26 15.80 4.54
C GLY A 22 6.54 16.29 5.19
N PHE A 23 7.27 15.43 5.90
CA PHE A 23 8.57 15.77 6.49
C PHE A 23 9.63 16.08 5.43
N ALA A 24 9.66 15.33 4.32
CA ALA A 24 10.54 15.62 3.21
C ALA A 24 10.26 17.00 2.58
N SER A 25 8.99 17.34 2.39
CA SER A 25 8.56 18.64 1.87
C SER A 25 8.96 19.78 2.83
N ALA A 26 8.72 19.63 4.13
CA ALA A 26 9.13 20.60 5.14
C ALA A 26 10.67 20.78 5.16
N GLY A 27 11.43 19.70 4.98
CA GLY A 27 12.89 19.74 4.90
C GLY A 27 13.41 20.54 3.70
N ILE A 28 12.73 20.46 2.54
CA ILE A 28 13.05 21.31 1.38
C ILE A 28 12.78 22.78 1.70
N LEU A 29 11.65 23.06 2.35
CA LEU A 29 11.19 24.42 2.65
C LEU A 29 12.10 25.15 3.65
N LEU A 30 12.70 24.41 4.58
CA LEU A 30 13.62 24.96 5.59
C LEU A 30 14.92 25.52 4.99
N GLY A 31 15.23 25.22 3.72
CA GLY A 31 16.28 25.90 2.95
C GLY A 31 17.69 25.70 3.52
N VAL A 32 18.48 24.81 2.91
CA VAL A 32 19.87 24.60 3.32
C VAL A 32 20.70 25.86 3.02
N PRO A 33 21.38 26.48 4.02
CA PRO A 33 22.21 27.66 3.80
C PRO A 33 23.34 27.32 2.82
N ALA A 34 23.57 28.23 1.86
CA ALA A 34 24.49 28.03 0.74
C ALA A 34 25.95 27.98 1.22
N GLN A 35 26.43 26.81 1.63
CA GLN A 35 27.86 26.53 1.57
C GLN A 35 28.29 26.29 0.13
N ASN A 36 29.54 26.66 -0.17
CA ASN A 36 30.18 26.83 -1.49
C ASN A 36 30.15 25.64 -2.48
N ASN A 37 29.45 24.54 -2.20
CA ASN A 37 29.45 23.34 -3.04
C ASN A 37 28.10 23.11 -3.74
N PRO A 38 27.92 23.58 -5.00
CA PRO A 38 26.67 23.42 -5.75
C PRO A 38 26.29 21.96 -5.99
N PHE A 39 27.27 21.05 -6.06
CA PHE A 39 27.04 19.61 -6.22
C PHE A 39 26.33 18.98 -5.01
N LEU A 40 26.66 19.38 -3.79
CA LEU A 40 26.01 18.86 -2.58
C LEU A 40 24.56 19.33 -2.48
N LYS A 41 24.30 20.58 -2.86
CA LYS A 41 22.95 21.13 -2.93
C LYS A 41 22.10 20.40 -3.97
N LEU A 42 22.66 20.14 -5.15
CA LEU A 42 21.96 19.41 -6.20
C LEU A 42 21.63 17.98 -5.73
N GLY A 43 22.59 17.27 -5.14
CA GLY A 43 22.38 15.92 -4.60
C GLY A 43 21.30 15.87 -3.51
N PHE A 44 21.29 16.85 -2.60
CA PHE A 44 20.24 16.96 -1.57
C PHE A 44 18.86 17.18 -2.20
N VAL A 45 18.73 18.10 -3.14
CA VAL A 45 17.43 18.42 -3.77
C VAL A 45 16.93 17.27 -4.62
N THR A 46 17.78 16.63 -5.43
CA THR A 46 17.38 15.50 -6.26
C THR A 46 17.05 14.28 -5.42
N SER A 47 17.82 13.98 -4.37
CA SER A 47 17.53 12.87 -3.46
C SER A 47 16.25 13.11 -2.65
N THR A 48 16.03 14.32 -2.12
CA THR A 48 14.79 14.61 -1.39
C THR A 48 13.58 14.60 -2.32
N GLY A 49 13.72 15.12 -3.55
CA GLY A 49 12.68 15.08 -4.57
C GLY A 49 12.34 13.65 -4.99
N ALA A 50 13.35 12.79 -5.17
CA ALA A 50 13.14 11.37 -5.46
C ALA A 50 12.43 10.66 -4.30
N ALA A 51 12.88 10.87 -3.05
CA ALA A 51 12.24 10.31 -1.87
C ALA A 51 10.77 10.74 -1.76
N LEU A 52 10.47 12.02 -1.96
CA LEU A 52 9.11 12.55 -1.97
C LEU A 52 8.27 11.90 -3.09
N GLY A 53 8.82 11.81 -4.30
CA GLY A 53 8.17 11.17 -5.45
C GLY A 53 7.83 9.69 -5.20
N PHE A 54 8.76 8.91 -4.65
CA PHE A 54 8.51 7.51 -4.31
C PHE A 54 7.44 7.35 -3.22
N ASN A 55 7.47 8.17 -2.17
CA ASN A 55 6.44 8.12 -1.12
C ASN A 55 5.05 8.53 -1.64
N LEU A 56 4.96 9.52 -2.54
CA LEU A 56 3.69 9.88 -3.18
C LEU A 56 3.20 8.79 -4.14
N LEU A 57 4.10 8.13 -4.87
CA LEU A 57 3.75 7.01 -5.75
C LEU A 57 3.15 5.85 -4.95
N VAL A 58 3.75 5.51 -3.81
CA VAL A 58 3.24 4.50 -2.87
C VAL A 58 1.84 4.86 -2.36
N VAL A 59 1.64 6.11 -1.93
CA VAL A 59 0.32 6.62 -1.50
C VAL A 59 -0.72 6.50 -2.61
N LEU A 60 -0.34 6.85 -3.84
CA LEU A 60 -1.22 6.79 -5.00
C LEU A 60 -1.61 5.35 -5.33
N ILE A 61 -0.64 4.43 -5.38
CA ILE A 61 -0.90 3.01 -5.63
C ILE A 61 -1.76 2.42 -4.50
N GLY A 62 -1.43 2.68 -3.24
CA GLY A 62 -2.22 2.22 -2.08
C GLY A 62 -3.66 2.72 -2.13
N SER A 63 -3.86 4.00 -2.47
CA SER A 63 -5.20 4.59 -2.60
C SER A 63 -5.99 3.97 -3.75
N LEU A 64 -5.35 3.73 -4.91
CA LEU A 64 -5.98 3.06 -6.04
C LEU A 64 -6.38 1.63 -5.68
N VAL A 65 -5.54 0.88 -4.98
CA VAL A 65 -5.85 -0.49 -4.55
C VAL A 65 -7.02 -0.52 -3.58
N VAL A 66 -7.05 0.38 -2.59
CA VAL A 66 -8.14 0.46 -1.61
C VAL A 66 -9.46 0.90 -2.26
N MET A 67 -9.43 1.74 -3.29
CA MET A 67 -10.64 2.12 -4.03
C MET A 67 -11.12 1.05 -5.03
N TRP A 68 -10.20 0.40 -5.74
CA TRP A 68 -10.52 -0.55 -6.81
C TRP A 68 -10.76 -1.98 -6.32
N GLY A 69 -10.14 -2.39 -5.20
CA GLY A 69 -10.33 -3.69 -4.57
C GLY A 69 -11.80 -4.01 -4.28
N PRO A 70 -12.52 -3.21 -3.47
CA PRO A 70 -13.93 -3.43 -3.16
C PRO A 70 -14.84 -3.20 -4.39
N GLY A 71 -14.47 -2.27 -5.28
CA GLY A 71 -15.22 -1.98 -6.51
C GLY A 71 -15.28 -3.15 -7.48
N ARG A 72 -14.22 -3.96 -7.56
CA ARG A 72 -14.23 -5.21 -8.34
C ARG A 72 -14.95 -6.36 -7.63
N ALA A 73 -14.84 -6.46 -6.31
CA ALA A 73 -15.54 -7.47 -5.54
C ALA A 73 -17.07 -7.35 -5.62
N LEU A 74 -17.60 -6.11 -5.74
CA LEU A 74 -19.03 -5.83 -5.84
C LEU A 74 -19.61 -5.97 -7.26
N ARG A 75 -18.77 -5.96 -8.30
CA ARG A 75 -19.19 -5.99 -9.71
C ARG A 75 -19.02 -7.36 -10.38
N GLY A 76 -18.31 -8.30 -9.76
CA GLY A 76 -18.05 -9.62 -10.34
C GLY A 76 -19.16 -10.63 -10.04
N GLU A 77 -19.63 -11.34 -11.06
CA GLU A 77 -20.48 -12.52 -10.89
C GLU A 77 -19.62 -13.72 -10.46
N GLY A 78 -19.49 -13.96 -9.16
CA GLY A 78 -19.00 -15.23 -8.61
C GLY A 78 -17.70 -15.16 -7.81
N VAL A 79 -17.42 -16.27 -7.12
CA VAL A 79 -16.32 -16.44 -6.14
C VAL A 79 -14.94 -16.26 -6.79
N GLU A 80 -14.79 -16.57 -8.08
CA GLU A 80 -13.53 -16.40 -8.82
C GLU A 80 -13.08 -14.94 -8.96
N SER A 81 -14.02 -14.01 -9.16
CA SER A 81 -13.70 -12.57 -9.29
C SER A 81 -13.13 -11.97 -8.00
N VAL A 82 -13.53 -12.50 -6.84
CA VAL A 82 -13.02 -12.09 -5.53
C VAL A 82 -11.63 -12.66 -5.32
N SER A 83 -11.41 -13.94 -5.63
CA SER A 83 -10.08 -14.56 -5.54
C SER A 83 -9.05 -13.87 -6.42
N PHE A 84 -9.41 -13.53 -7.67
CA PHE A 84 -8.51 -12.79 -8.57
C PHE A 84 -8.19 -11.38 -8.06
N ALA A 85 -9.18 -10.69 -7.48
CA ALA A 85 -8.95 -9.36 -6.89
C ALA A 85 -8.01 -9.42 -5.68
N VAL A 86 -8.12 -10.45 -4.85
CA VAL A 86 -7.24 -10.69 -3.70
C VAL A 86 -5.82 -11.00 -4.15
N GLU A 87 -5.63 -11.89 -5.12
CA GLU A 87 -4.31 -12.23 -5.67
C GLU A 87 -3.61 -11.00 -6.29
N PHE A 88 -4.37 -10.18 -7.03
CA PHE A 88 -3.84 -8.93 -7.55
C PHE A 88 -3.45 -7.94 -6.43
N MET A 89 -4.23 -7.88 -5.35
CA MET A 89 -3.94 -7.06 -4.17
C MET A 89 -2.66 -7.50 -3.46
N GLU A 90 -2.42 -8.80 -3.37
CA GLU A 90 -1.24 -9.39 -2.74
C GLU A 90 0.04 -9.01 -3.50
N VAL A 91 0.08 -9.25 -4.81
CA VAL A 91 1.21 -8.88 -5.69
C VAL A 91 1.48 -7.38 -5.67
N THR A 92 0.41 -6.57 -5.66
CA THR A 92 0.53 -5.12 -5.60
C THR A 92 1.05 -4.65 -4.24
N SER A 93 0.69 -5.33 -3.16
CA SER A 93 1.14 -5.03 -1.80
C SER A 93 2.66 -5.22 -1.66
N GLU A 94 3.20 -6.34 -2.16
CA GLU A 94 4.65 -6.59 -2.15
C GLU A 94 5.40 -5.50 -2.92
N THR A 95 4.88 -5.14 -4.09
CA THR A 95 5.46 -4.10 -4.93
C THR A 95 5.44 -2.74 -4.22
N CYS A 96 4.33 -2.40 -3.57
CA CYS A 96 4.15 -1.17 -2.81
C CYS A 96 5.13 -1.09 -1.63
N LEU A 97 5.36 -2.20 -0.93
CA LEU A 97 6.31 -2.31 0.17
C LEU A 97 7.74 -2.06 -0.31
N ILE A 98 8.15 -2.65 -1.43
CA ILE A 98 9.48 -2.42 -2.03
C ILE A 98 9.67 -0.93 -2.36
N TYR A 99 8.69 -0.28 -2.98
CA TYR A 99 8.76 1.15 -3.29
C TYR A 99 8.80 2.02 -2.04
N PHE A 100 8.05 1.67 -1.00
CA PHE A 100 8.08 2.37 0.28
C PHE A 100 9.47 2.33 0.91
N VAL A 101 10.10 1.15 0.92
CA VAL A 101 11.45 0.95 1.48
C VAL A 101 12.50 1.70 0.68
N LEU A 102 12.37 1.71 -0.65
CA LEU A 102 13.26 2.46 -1.52
C LEU A 102 13.12 3.98 -1.30
N GLY A 103 11.89 4.47 -1.14
CA GLY A 103 11.60 5.86 -0.77
C GLY A 103 12.14 6.22 0.62
N LEU A 104 12.00 5.34 1.59
CA LEU A 104 12.53 5.49 2.95
C LEU A 104 14.06 5.53 2.94
N GLY A 105 14.72 4.59 2.27
CA GLY A 105 16.18 4.59 2.13
C GLY A 105 16.71 5.86 1.47
N CYS A 106 16.02 6.34 0.43
CA CYS A 106 16.36 7.61 -0.23
C CYS A 106 16.18 8.82 0.70
N TYR A 107 15.15 8.82 1.55
CA TYR A 107 14.93 9.86 2.56
C TYR A 107 16.07 9.89 3.60
N PHE A 108 16.46 8.72 4.14
CA PHE A 108 17.59 8.62 5.07
C PHE A 108 18.90 9.11 4.44
N ALA A 109 19.18 8.71 3.20
CA ALA A 109 20.36 9.18 2.47
C ALA A 109 20.35 10.71 2.34
N SER A 110 19.21 11.30 1.95
CA SER A 110 19.08 12.74 1.85
C SER A 110 19.33 13.47 3.18
N SER A 111 18.83 12.90 4.29
CA SER A 111 19.04 13.47 5.62
C SER A 111 20.52 13.45 6.04
N VAL A 112 21.29 12.42 5.67
CA VAL A 112 22.75 12.39 5.88
C VAL A 112 23.43 13.52 5.10
N PHE A 113 23.07 13.74 3.83
CA PHE A 113 23.59 14.86 3.04
C PHE A 113 23.24 16.21 3.66
N ALA A 114 21.99 16.39 4.13
CA ALA A 114 21.55 17.62 4.80
C ALA A 114 22.37 17.89 6.06
N ALA A 115 22.59 16.86 6.89
CA ALA A 115 23.34 16.98 8.12
C ALA A 115 24.84 17.26 7.87
N TRP A 116 25.38 16.72 6.77
CA TRP A 116 26.73 17.04 6.29
C TRP A 116 26.90 18.52 5.92
N ILE A 117 25.86 19.15 5.37
CA ILE A 117 25.91 20.57 5.02
C ILE A 117 25.73 21.48 6.24
N LEU A 118 24.91 21.06 7.22
CA LEU A 118 24.55 21.88 8.38
C LEU A 118 25.60 21.90 9.50
N PHE A 119 26.40 20.84 9.69
CA PHE A 119 27.27 20.68 10.85
C PHE A 119 28.78 20.62 10.51
N LYS A 120 29.62 21.00 11.50
CA LYS A 120 31.08 20.80 11.44
C LYS A 120 31.44 19.31 11.38
N VAL A 121 32.58 18.99 10.76
CA VAL A 121 33.08 17.62 10.47
C VAL A 121 32.98 16.65 11.65
N GLN A 122 33.23 17.12 12.89
CA GLN A 122 33.14 16.27 14.09
C GLN A 122 31.71 15.79 14.38
N SER A 123 30.70 16.68 14.35
CA SER A 123 29.29 16.29 14.56
C SER A 123 28.73 15.49 13.39
N SER A 124 29.28 15.70 12.20
CA SER A 124 28.92 15.00 10.97
C SER A 124 29.14 13.49 11.03
N ILE A 125 30.18 13.04 11.75
CA ILE A 125 30.48 11.61 11.91
C ILE A 125 29.46 10.96 12.86
N PHE A 126 29.09 11.64 13.95
CA PHE A 126 28.08 11.11 14.87
C PHE A 126 26.72 10.97 14.20
N ILE A 127 26.32 11.98 13.41
CA ILE A 127 25.04 11.97 12.72
C ILE A 127 25.01 10.87 11.65
N SER A 128 26.11 10.63 10.93
CA SER A 128 26.16 9.60 9.89
C SER A 128 26.11 8.20 10.48
N VAL A 129 26.81 7.96 11.60
CA VAL A 129 26.74 6.68 12.31
C VAL A 129 25.34 6.43 12.87
N PHE A 130 24.72 7.42 13.51
CA PHE A 130 23.35 7.31 14.02
C PHE A 130 22.35 7.02 12.89
N PHE A 131 22.46 7.73 11.77
CA PHE A 131 21.61 7.51 10.60
C PHE A 131 21.83 6.15 9.95
N LEU A 132 23.07 5.66 9.90
CA LEU A 132 23.39 4.35 9.33
C LEU A 132 22.83 3.23 10.21
N VAL A 133 22.93 3.36 11.53
CA VAL A 133 22.28 2.43 12.48
C VAL A 133 20.77 2.47 12.33
N ALA A 134 20.16 3.65 12.26
CA ALA A 134 18.72 3.78 12.05
C ALA A 134 18.26 3.17 10.72
N ALA A 135 18.98 3.42 9.63
CA ALA A 135 18.71 2.84 8.33
C ALA A 135 18.87 1.31 8.36
N PHE A 136 19.89 0.80 9.04
CA PHE A 136 20.12 -0.64 9.20
C PHE A 136 18.99 -1.31 10.00
N VAL A 137 18.58 -0.72 11.13
CA VAL A 137 17.44 -1.20 11.92
C VAL A 137 16.16 -1.20 11.09
N LEU A 138 15.92 -0.15 10.31
CA LEU A 138 14.74 -0.09 9.44
C LEU A 138 14.75 -1.16 8.36
N ILE A 139 15.88 -1.40 7.71
CA ILE A 139 16.02 -2.49 6.73
C ILE A 139 15.76 -3.84 7.40
N GLN A 140 16.22 -4.05 8.64
CA GLN A 140 15.93 -5.27 9.37
C GLN A 140 14.44 -5.41 9.71
N GLN A 141 13.80 -4.35 10.23
CA GLN A 141 12.38 -4.37 10.56
C GLN A 141 11.51 -4.60 9.33
N VAL A 142 11.85 -3.96 8.22
CA VAL A 142 11.23 -4.19 6.92
C VAL A 142 11.46 -5.62 6.43
N GLY A 143 12.67 -6.15 6.58
CA GLY A 143 12.99 -7.53 6.22
C GLY A 143 12.20 -8.53 7.08
N GLN A 144 12.02 -8.25 8.36
CA GLN A 144 11.16 -9.03 9.25
C GLN A 144 9.69 -8.93 8.82
N LEU A 145 9.20 -7.74 8.48
CA LEU A 145 7.86 -7.59 7.87
C LEU A 145 7.76 -8.38 6.58
N TYR A 146 8.75 -8.33 5.69
CA TYR A 146 8.71 -9.05 4.43
C TYR A 146 8.73 -10.58 4.62
N LEU A 147 9.42 -11.07 5.65
CA LEU A 147 9.41 -12.49 6.03
C LEU A 147 8.11 -12.91 6.71
N GLU A 148 7.55 -12.07 7.58
CA GLU A 148 6.30 -12.33 8.30
C GLU A 148 5.06 -12.19 7.41
N LEU A 149 5.08 -11.24 6.45
CA LEU A 149 4.06 -11.10 5.39
C LEU A 149 4.20 -12.14 4.28
N LYS A 150 5.22 -13.01 4.34
CA LYS A 150 5.35 -14.18 3.49
C LYS A 150 4.96 -15.45 4.26
N PRO A 151 3.75 -15.58 4.85
CA PRO A 151 3.33 -16.87 5.34
C PRO A 151 3.23 -17.80 4.13
N PRO A 152 3.92 -18.94 4.13
CA PRO A 152 3.66 -19.98 3.14
C PRO A 152 2.23 -20.45 3.40
N ILE A 153 1.36 -20.28 2.41
CA ILE A 153 -0.03 -20.75 2.46
C ILE A 153 -0.90 -19.85 3.36
N VAL A 154 -1.32 -18.72 2.80
CA VAL A 154 -2.67 -18.23 3.06
C VAL A 154 -3.59 -19.38 2.61
N ILE A 155 -4.07 -20.17 3.56
CA ILE A 155 -5.08 -21.18 3.31
C ILE A 155 -6.28 -20.38 2.81
N SER A 156 -6.43 -20.34 1.48
CA SER A 156 -7.66 -19.95 0.81
C SER A 156 -8.74 -20.71 1.54
N GLY A 157 -9.45 -20.01 2.41
CA GLY A 157 -10.63 -20.51 3.07
C GLY A 157 -11.61 -20.73 1.96
N ARG A 158 -11.55 -21.90 1.33
CA ARG A 158 -12.53 -22.41 0.41
C ARG A 158 -13.80 -22.55 1.24
N ILE A 159 -14.53 -21.44 1.41
CA ILE A 159 -15.87 -21.42 1.97
C ILE A 159 -16.74 -22.11 0.93
N ARG A 160 -16.68 -23.44 1.00
CA ARG A 160 -17.66 -24.35 0.43
C ARG A 160 -18.90 -24.16 1.29
N GLY A 161 -19.76 -23.22 0.89
CA GLY A 161 -20.91 -22.89 1.70
C GLY A 161 -21.83 -21.86 1.08
N ASN A 162 -22.39 -22.15 -0.10
CA ASN A 162 -23.73 -21.67 -0.39
C ASN A 162 -24.68 -22.87 -0.54
N PRO A 163 -25.33 -23.32 0.55
CA PRO A 163 -26.41 -24.30 0.49
C PRO A 163 -27.76 -23.69 0.06
N LEU A 164 -27.85 -22.38 -0.23
CA LEU A 164 -29.09 -21.75 -0.72
C LEU A 164 -29.24 -21.82 -2.24
N ARG A 165 -28.72 -22.88 -2.88
CA ARG A 165 -29.28 -23.33 -4.15
C ARG A 165 -30.57 -24.07 -3.81
N VAL A 166 -31.62 -23.32 -3.48
CA VAL A 166 -32.98 -23.85 -3.49
C VAL A 166 -33.20 -24.41 -4.90
N PRO A 167 -33.52 -25.70 -5.05
CA PRO A 167 -33.96 -26.21 -6.34
C PRO A 167 -35.17 -25.36 -6.74
N VAL A 168 -35.08 -24.64 -7.84
CA VAL A 168 -36.29 -24.25 -8.55
C VAL A 168 -36.86 -25.56 -9.05
N ASP A 169 -37.81 -26.11 -8.27
CA ASP A 169 -38.65 -27.22 -8.69
C ASP A 169 -39.47 -26.75 -9.89
N SER A 170 -38.89 -26.90 -11.06
CA SER A 170 -39.66 -27.18 -12.25
C SER A 170 -40.37 -28.51 -12.00
N THR A 171 -41.69 -28.46 -11.83
CA THR A 171 -42.72 -29.48 -12.14
C THR A 171 -43.64 -29.87 -10.97
N SER A 172 -44.74 -29.13 -10.80
CA SER A 172 -46.11 -29.67 -10.62
C SER A 172 -47.07 -28.47 -10.70
N SER A 173 -48.30 -28.52 -11.19
CA SER A 173 -49.08 -29.41 -12.04
C SER A 173 -50.34 -28.59 -12.35
N GLY A 174 -51.00 -28.90 -13.47
CA GLY A 174 -52.23 -28.23 -13.91
C GLY A 174 -53.31 -28.11 -12.83
N GLY A 175 -53.94 -26.94 -12.81
CA GLY A 175 -55.15 -26.63 -12.04
C GLY A 175 -56.10 -25.84 -12.92
N THR A 176 -56.96 -26.59 -13.60
CA THR A 176 -58.21 -26.19 -14.25
C THR A 176 -58.97 -25.08 -13.51
N TYR A 177 -59.24 -23.96 -14.17
CA TYR A 177 -60.40 -23.11 -13.87
C TYR A 177 -61.17 -22.86 -15.15
N ALA A 178 -62.27 -23.61 -15.29
CA ALA A 178 -63.32 -23.34 -16.24
C ALA A 178 -64.30 -22.31 -15.66
N THR A 179 -64.84 -21.49 -16.57
CA THR A 179 -66.20 -20.92 -16.59
C THR A 179 -66.64 -19.88 -15.56
N GLY A 180 -67.03 -18.71 -16.07
CA GLY A 180 -68.34 -18.13 -15.71
C GLY A 180 -68.40 -16.60 -15.61
N SER A 181 -69.11 -15.97 -16.57
CA SER A 181 -69.90 -14.71 -16.48
C SER A 181 -69.14 -13.42 -16.10
N GLU A 182 -69.39 -12.24 -16.68
CA GLU A 182 -70.69 -11.66 -17.04
C GLU A 182 -70.49 -10.48 -18.00
N GLN A 183 -71.37 -10.38 -19.00
CA GLN A 183 -71.54 -9.20 -19.84
C GLN A 183 -72.15 -8.05 -19.02
N ARG A 184 -71.64 -6.83 -19.19
CA ARG A 184 -72.49 -5.65 -19.37
C ARG A 184 -71.73 -4.51 -20.02
#